data_AF-A0A9P8AL71-F1
#
_entry.id   AF-A0A9P8AL71-F1
#
_cell.length_a   1.000
_cell.length_b   1.000
_cell.length_c   1.000
_cell.angle_alpha   90.00
_cell.angle_beta   90.00
_cell.angle_gamma   90.00
#
_symmetry.space_group_name_H-M   'P 1'
#
loop_
_entity.id
_entity.type
_entity.pdbx_description
1 polymer ?
#
loop_
_entity_poly.entity_id
_entity_poly.type
_entity_poly.pdbx_seq_one_letter_code
_entity_poly.pdbx_strand_id
1 'polypeptide(L)'
;MSIKSADDFYTLLCAFPSVKYLTFGFVSFPQSILAAFPSPPQELRLETLDLRFYYNFIHSAMPFLQEGLSEILEDLKHLRVAHMTNRELQLVKLILCQTRESLISAYIGPMMLGNAESQQHTNDPILLLSLSHVKYLTVVIGETDPYTSTQILDRDLLETFSTDDENFKLKEFTTNLKVHVERSDSSLSASFPSVAQWSALDAALSRSQMKELCGVNLNLTVDSGSGYDPQLETLFARVRGIIEDSCKSLMSRDLLRISKYCSDIESATFSKKDR
;
A
#
# COMPACT_ATOMS: atom_id res chain seq x y z
N MET A 1 -14.86 20.22 -18.12
CA MET A 1 -16.18 19.56 -18.19
C MET A 1 -16.49 19.09 -16.77
N SER A 2 -17.61 19.51 -16.18
CA SER A 2 -18.02 19.00 -14.85
C SER A 2 -18.74 17.68 -15.09
N ILE A 3 -18.15 16.59 -14.61
CA ILE A 3 -18.73 15.25 -14.63
C ILE A 3 -19.84 15.24 -13.56
N LYS A 4 -21.09 14.99 -13.97
CA LYS A 4 -22.26 15.09 -13.07
C LYS A 4 -22.86 13.73 -12.71
N SER A 5 -22.50 12.66 -13.42
CA SER A 5 -22.91 11.27 -13.17
C SER A 5 -21.73 10.29 -13.31
N ALA A 6 -21.85 9.08 -12.76
CA ALA A 6 -20.92 7.98 -13.05
C ALA A 6 -20.99 7.55 -14.53
N ASP A 7 -22.17 7.68 -15.15
CA ASP A 7 -22.42 7.38 -16.56
C ASP A 7 -21.64 8.30 -17.50
N ASP A 8 -21.51 9.59 -17.17
CA ASP A 8 -20.72 10.56 -17.93
C ASP A 8 -19.24 10.14 -17.96
N PHE A 9 -18.74 9.62 -16.85
CA PHE A 9 -17.37 9.17 -16.72
C PHE A 9 -17.13 7.85 -17.46
N TYR A 10 -18.04 6.88 -17.34
CA TYR A 10 -17.95 5.64 -18.10
C TYR A 10 -18.00 5.91 -19.61
N THR A 11 -18.91 6.78 -20.04
CA THR A 11 -19.02 7.23 -21.43
C THR A 11 -17.72 7.89 -21.90
N LEU A 12 -17.10 8.71 -21.06
CA LEU A 12 -15.81 9.32 -21.35
C LEU A 12 -14.73 8.25 -21.55
N LEU A 13 -14.60 7.28 -20.65
CA LEU A 13 -13.64 6.19 -20.80
C LEU A 13 -13.86 5.41 -22.11
N CYS A 14 -15.10 5.05 -22.40
CA CYS A 14 -15.46 4.34 -23.63
C CYS A 14 -15.22 5.16 -24.91
N ALA A 15 -15.24 6.50 -24.83
CA ALA A 15 -14.90 7.36 -25.95
C ALA A 15 -13.39 7.39 -26.26
N PHE A 16 -12.54 6.91 -25.34
CA PHE A 16 -11.10 6.86 -25.49
C PHE A 16 -10.55 5.43 -25.30
N PRO A 17 -10.87 4.50 -26.21
CA PRO A 17 -10.49 3.09 -26.08
C PRO A 17 -8.97 2.85 -26.05
N SER A 18 -8.17 3.79 -26.58
CA SER A 18 -6.70 3.70 -26.56
C SER A 18 -6.07 4.08 -25.20
N VAL A 19 -6.86 4.44 -24.18
CA VAL A 19 -6.35 4.80 -22.86
C VAL A 19 -5.83 3.57 -22.15
N LYS A 20 -4.53 3.62 -21.82
CA LYS A 20 -3.82 2.57 -21.07
C LYS A 20 -3.47 2.97 -19.64
N TYR A 21 -3.47 4.27 -19.38
CA TYR A 21 -3.05 4.85 -18.10
C TYR A 21 -4.19 5.70 -17.58
N LEU A 22 -4.70 5.34 -16.41
CA LEU A 22 -5.79 6.06 -15.79
C LEU A 22 -5.40 6.46 -14.38
N THR A 23 -5.49 7.76 -14.10
CA THR A 23 -5.30 8.31 -12.77
C THR A 23 -6.57 8.97 -12.29
N PHE A 24 -7.10 8.45 -11.19
CA PHE A 24 -8.19 9.03 -10.44
C PHE A 24 -7.63 9.82 -9.26
N GLY A 25 -7.51 11.13 -9.45
CA GLY A 25 -7.31 12.07 -8.36
C GLY A 25 -8.57 12.90 -8.15
N PHE A 26 -9.06 12.99 -6.91
CA PHE A 26 -10.04 14.00 -6.50
C PHE A 26 -11.39 13.96 -7.23
N VAL A 27 -11.87 12.79 -7.66
CA VAL A 27 -13.18 12.68 -8.34
C VAL A 27 -14.26 12.36 -7.31
N SER A 28 -15.20 13.29 -7.12
CA SER A 28 -16.46 12.99 -6.43
C SER A 28 -17.34 12.22 -7.40
N PHE A 29 -17.58 10.94 -7.09
CA PHE A 29 -18.59 10.18 -7.80
C PHE A 29 -19.96 10.53 -7.20
N PRO A 30 -20.98 10.80 -8.00
CA PRO A 30 -22.33 10.96 -7.49
C PRO A 30 -22.88 9.61 -7.02
N GLN A 31 -23.69 9.62 -5.96
CA GLN A 31 -24.31 8.44 -5.31
C GLN A 31 -25.33 7.69 -6.20
N SER A 32 -25.42 8.00 -7.49
CA SER A 32 -26.49 7.48 -8.33
C SER A 32 -26.15 6.14 -8.96
N ILE A 33 -26.77 5.11 -8.37
CA ILE A 33 -27.43 3.95 -8.96
C ILE A 33 -26.56 2.97 -9.77
N LEU A 34 -26.70 1.71 -9.37
CA LEU A 34 -26.37 0.45 -10.04
C LEU A 34 -27.00 0.37 -11.45
N ALA A 35 -26.64 1.29 -12.35
CA ALA A 35 -26.94 1.14 -13.76
C ALA A 35 -26.02 0.06 -14.31
N ALA A 36 -26.58 -0.91 -15.03
CA ALA A 36 -25.78 -1.87 -15.77
C ALA A 36 -24.92 -1.08 -16.78
N PHE A 37 -23.63 -0.98 -16.52
CA PHE A 37 -22.69 -0.39 -17.48
C PHE A 37 -22.70 -1.28 -18.72
N PRO A 38 -22.87 -0.72 -19.94
CA PRO A 38 -22.73 -1.51 -21.15
C PRO A 38 -21.30 -2.07 -21.19
N SER A 39 -21.06 -3.19 -21.88
CA SER A 39 -19.69 -3.73 -21.96
C SER A 39 -18.73 -2.71 -22.57
N PRO A 40 -17.52 -2.54 -22.00
CA PRO A 40 -16.52 -1.63 -22.53
C PRO A 40 -16.08 -2.07 -23.94
N PRO A 41 -15.61 -1.14 -24.78
CA PRO A 41 -14.95 -1.50 -26.04
C PRO A 41 -13.84 -2.52 -25.78
N GLN A 42 -13.72 -3.55 -26.62
CA GLN A 42 -12.68 -4.59 -26.45
C GLN A 42 -11.25 -4.01 -26.38
N GLU A 43 -11.01 -2.90 -27.08
CA GLU A 43 -9.73 -2.19 -27.10
C GLU A 43 -9.41 -1.47 -25.78
N LEU A 44 -10.43 -1.16 -24.96
CA LEU A 44 -10.25 -0.46 -23.69
C LEU A 44 -9.76 -1.44 -22.62
N ARG A 45 -8.43 -1.48 -22.48
CA ARG A 45 -7.70 -2.29 -21.50
C ARG A 45 -6.65 -1.43 -20.80
N LEU A 46 -6.78 -1.28 -19.49
CA LEU A 46 -5.86 -0.46 -18.70
C LEU A 46 -4.63 -1.27 -18.33
N GLU A 47 -3.44 -0.69 -18.57
CA GLU A 47 -2.18 -1.23 -18.11
C GLU A 47 -1.76 -0.61 -16.77
N THR A 48 -2.23 0.60 -16.45
CA THR A 48 -1.91 1.32 -15.21
C THR A 48 -3.12 2.03 -14.62
N LEU A 49 -3.33 1.86 -13.32
CA LEU A 49 -4.38 2.49 -12.54
C LEU A 49 -3.78 3.17 -11.30
N ASP A 50 -4.01 4.47 -11.14
CA ASP A 50 -3.65 5.25 -9.94
C ASP A 50 -4.92 5.79 -9.28
N LEU A 51 -5.28 5.27 -8.11
CA LEU A 51 -6.41 5.69 -7.28
C LEU A 51 -5.91 6.50 -6.10
N ARG A 52 -6.31 7.77 -6.00
CA ARG A 52 -5.95 8.63 -4.87
C ARG A 52 -7.20 9.04 -4.11
N PHE A 53 -7.32 8.50 -2.91
CA PHE A 53 -8.45 8.68 -2.02
C PHE A 53 -8.22 9.90 -1.11
N TYR A 54 -9.25 10.70 -0.83
CA TYR A 54 -9.20 11.76 0.18
C TYR A 54 -10.43 11.62 1.06
N TYR A 55 -10.26 11.92 2.35
CA TYR A 55 -11.28 11.77 3.40
C TYR A 55 -12.68 12.22 2.91
N ASN A 56 -13.68 11.35 3.08
CA ASN A 56 -15.12 11.55 2.91
C ASN A 56 -15.77 11.43 1.51
N PHE A 57 -15.06 11.15 0.40
CA PHE A 57 -15.66 11.28 -0.95
C PHE A 57 -15.94 9.98 -1.75
N ILE A 58 -15.79 8.80 -1.14
CA ILE A 58 -15.48 7.58 -1.92
C ILE A 58 -16.59 6.51 -1.92
N HIS A 59 -17.60 6.64 -1.06
CA HIS A 59 -18.71 5.66 -0.95
C HIS A 59 -19.43 5.37 -2.28
N SER A 60 -19.47 6.34 -3.18
CA SER A 60 -20.16 6.27 -4.48
C SER A 60 -19.31 5.68 -5.62
N ALA A 61 -17.99 5.63 -5.48
CA ALA A 61 -17.09 5.13 -6.52
C ALA A 61 -16.95 3.59 -6.49
N MET A 62 -17.24 2.99 -5.34
CA MET A 62 -16.95 1.59 -5.06
C MET A 62 -17.69 0.61 -5.98
N PRO A 63 -19.02 0.73 -6.20
CA PRO A 63 -19.72 -0.16 -7.12
C PRO A 63 -19.24 -0.01 -8.56
N PHE A 64 -18.89 1.21 -8.98
CA PHE A 64 -18.36 1.49 -10.31
C PHE A 64 -17.02 0.77 -10.57
N LEU A 65 -16.10 0.85 -9.60
CA LEU A 65 -14.78 0.21 -9.72
C LEU A 65 -14.89 -1.33 -9.65
N GLN A 66 -15.84 -1.85 -8.88
CA GLN A 66 -16.05 -3.30 -8.72
C GLN A 66 -16.72 -3.94 -9.95
N GLU A 67 -17.78 -3.33 -10.48
CA GLU A 67 -18.58 -3.94 -11.55
C GLU A 67 -18.18 -3.41 -12.94
N GLY A 68 -18.02 -2.08 -13.07
CA GLY A 68 -17.87 -1.41 -14.37
C GLY A 68 -16.47 -1.45 -14.96
N LEU A 69 -15.42 -1.58 -14.13
CA LEU A 69 -14.03 -1.65 -14.61
C LEU A 69 -13.48 -3.07 -14.71
N SER A 70 -14.24 -4.09 -14.29
CA SER A 70 -13.78 -5.48 -14.22
C SER A 70 -13.07 -5.96 -15.51
N GLU A 71 -13.75 -5.86 -16.65
CA GLU A 71 -13.18 -6.23 -17.96
C GLU A 71 -12.04 -5.30 -18.41
N ILE A 72 -12.04 -4.04 -17.97
CA ILE A 72 -11.02 -3.05 -18.33
C ILE A 72 -9.69 -3.33 -17.61
N LEU A 73 -9.75 -3.93 -16.41
CA LEU A 73 -8.58 -4.18 -15.55
C LEU A 73 -7.89 -5.52 -15.84
N GLU A 74 -8.39 -6.33 -16.77
CA GLU A 74 -7.85 -7.66 -17.10
C GLU A 74 -6.34 -7.62 -17.40
N ASP A 75 -5.87 -6.58 -18.09
CA ASP A 75 -4.46 -6.38 -18.48
C ASP A 75 -3.68 -5.44 -17.53
N LEU A 76 -4.19 -5.18 -16.32
CA LEU A 76 -3.58 -4.24 -15.40
C LEU A 76 -2.23 -4.74 -14.90
N LYS A 77 -1.16 -4.01 -15.24
CA LYS A 77 0.22 -4.31 -14.82
C LYS A 77 0.64 -3.54 -13.58
N HIS A 78 0.14 -2.31 -13.45
CA HIS A 78 0.56 -1.37 -12.40
C HIS A 78 -0.64 -0.81 -11.65
N LEU A 79 -0.69 -1.07 -10.36
CA LEU A 79 -1.70 -0.51 -9.45
C LEU A 79 -1.02 0.44 -8.46
N ARG A 80 -1.56 1.65 -8.35
CA ARG A 80 -1.27 2.57 -7.26
C ARG A 80 -2.59 2.90 -6.57
N VAL A 81 -2.63 2.70 -5.26
CA VAL A 81 -3.74 3.13 -4.41
C VAL A 81 -3.16 3.92 -3.25
N ALA A 82 -3.58 5.17 -3.10
CA ALA A 82 -3.03 6.09 -2.12
C ALA A 82 -4.08 6.76 -1.25
N HIS A 83 -3.69 7.09 -0.01
CA HIS A 83 -4.46 7.88 0.95
C HIS A 83 -5.81 7.24 1.33
N MET A 84 -5.76 5.98 1.74
CA MET A 84 -6.95 5.16 2.03
C MET A 84 -7.16 4.88 3.50
N THR A 85 -8.39 4.52 3.87
CA THR A 85 -8.75 4.00 5.21
C THR A 85 -9.02 2.50 5.16
N ASN A 86 -9.37 1.87 6.30
CA ASN A 86 -9.79 0.46 6.32
C ASN A 86 -10.95 0.15 5.36
N ARG A 87 -11.79 1.13 5.03
CA ARG A 87 -12.96 0.93 4.16
C ARG A 87 -12.57 0.65 2.71
N GLU A 88 -11.59 1.38 2.17
CA GLU A 88 -11.16 1.23 0.78
C GLU A 88 -10.29 -0.04 0.55
N LEU A 89 -9.79 -0.68 1.62
CA LEU A 89 -8.98 -1.90 1.49
C LEU A 89 -9.74 -3.07 0.84
N GLN A 90 -11.06 -3.15 1.01
CA GLN A 90 -11.87 -4.17 0.33
C GLN A 90 -11.83 -4.02 -1.20
N LEU A 91 -11.78 -2.79 -1.70
CA LEU A 91 -11.59 -2.56 -3.13
C LEU A 91 -10.20 -2.98 -3.58
N VAL A 92 -9.16 -2.62 -2.81
CA VAL A 92 -7.79 -3.04 -3.12
C VAL A 92 -7.73 -4.56 -3.24
N LYS A 93 -8.34 -5.28 -2.31
CA LYS A 93 -8.44 -6.75 -2.35
C LYS A 93 -9.12 -7.25 -3.63
N LEU A 94 -10.27 -6.67 -3.99
CA LEU A 94 -11.00 -7.09 -5.19
C LEU A 94 -10.19 -6.86 -6.46
N ILE A 95 -9.54 -5.69 -6.59
CA ILE A 95 -8.66 -5.40 -7.73
C ILE A 95 -7.53 -6.43 -7.78
N LEU A 96 -6.81 -6.64 -6.67
CA LEU A 96 -5.72 -7.61 -6.61
C LEU A 96 -6.15 -9.03 -6.97
N CYS A 97 -7.32 -9.48 -6.50
CA CYS A 97 -7.87 -10.79 -6.86
C CYS A 97 -8.19 -10.88 -8.35
N GLN A 98 -8.75 -9.82 -8.93
CA GLN A 98 -9.12 -9.78 -10.33
C GLN A 98 -7.90 -9.72 -11.25
N THR A 99 -6.84 -9.03 -10.84
CA THR A 99 -5.65 -8.80 -11.66
C THR A 99 -4.55 -9.82 -11.37
N ARG A 100 -4.89 -10.99 -10.80
CA ARG A 100 -3.91 -12.00 -10.36
C ARG A 100 -2.97 -12.44 -11.48
N GLU A 101 -3.47 -12.51 -12.71
CA GLU A 101 -2.70 -13.01 -13.86
C GLU A 101 -1.83 -11.93 -14.53
N SER A 102 -2.18 -10.64 -14.37
CA SER A 102 -1.57 -9.52 -15.09
C SER A 102 -0.76 -8.57 -14.21
N LEU A 103 -1.09 -8.45 -12.92
CA LEU A 103 -0.51 -7.45 -12.04
C LEU A 103 0.95 -7.76 -11.70
N ILE A 104 1.82 -6.80 -12.00
CA ILE A 104 3.26 -6.90 -11.78
C ILE A 104 3.68 -6.08 -10.57
N SER A 105 3.16 -4.87 -10.43
CA SER A 105 3.51 -3.96 -9.34
C SER A 105 2.29 -3.37 -8.64
N ALA A 106 2.33 -3.36 -7.31
CA ALA A 106 1.31 -2.74 -6.47
C ALA A 106 1.95 -1.74 -5.50
N TYR A 107 1.40 -0.54 -5.46
CA TYR A 107 1.66 0.45 -4.43
C TYR A 107 0.37 0.67 -3.64
N ILE A 108 0.43 0.50 -2.33
CA ILE A 108 -0.70 0.45 -1.41
C ILE A 108 -0.37 1.38 -0.22
N GLY A 109 -0.82 2.63 -0.26
CA GLY A 109 -0.70 3.60 0.84
C GLY A 109 -0.46 5.06 0.40
N PRO A 110 -0.43 6.06 1.29
CA PRO A 110 -0.48 5.93 2.73
C PRO A 110 -1.83 5.42 3.23
N MET A 111 -1.79 4.46 4.15
CA MET A 111 -2.97 3.92 4.83
C MET A 111 -3.22 4.65 6.16
N MET A 112 -4.49 4.97 6.44
CA MET A 112 -5.01 5.69 7.62
C MET A 112 -6.07 4.82 8.32
N LEU A 113 -5.62 3.76 8.97
CA LEU A 113 -6.35 2.70 9.68
C LEU A 113 -6.66 2.99 11.18
N GLY A 114 -6.19 4.10 11.76
CA GLY A 114 -6.36 4.45 13.18
C GLY A 114 -7.48 5.45 13.48
N ASN A 115 -8.26 5.88 12.48
CA ASN A 115 -9.39 6.77 12.73
C ASN A 115 -10.57 6.01 13.38
N ALA A 116 -11.45 6.72 14.09
CA ALA A 116 -12.60 6.12 14.79
C ALA A 116 -13.51 5.29 13.88
N GLU A 117 -13.55 5.61 12.58
CA GLU A 117 -14.26 4.84 11.56
C GLU A 117 -13.57 3.50 11.25
N SER A 118 -12.25 3.48 11.23
CA SER A 118 -11.46 2.26 11.01
C SER A 118 -11.53 1.30 12.19
N GLN A 119 -11.73 1.83 13.42
CA GLN A 119 -11.99 1.03 14.62
C GLN A 119 -13.34 0.30 14.61
N GLN A 120 -14.32 0.73 13.80
CA GLN A 120 -15.58 0.02 13.64
C GLN A 120 -15.43 -1.24 12.76
N HIS A 121 -14.35 -1.31 11.98
CA HIS A 121 -14.04 -2.42 11.08
C HIS A 121 -12.81 -3.22 11.52
N THR A 122 -12.25 -2.99 12.72
CA THR A 122 -11.03 -3.66 13.20
C THR A 122 -11.13 -5.18 13.29
N ASN A 123 -12.34 -5.73 13.41
CA ASN A 123 -12.57 -7.18 13.50
C ASN A 123 -12.78 -7.87 12.15
N ASP A 124 -12.83 -7.13 11.04
CA ASP A 124 -12.70 -7.78 9.75
C ASP A 124 -11.22 -8.21 9.59
N PRO A 125 -10.94 -9.48 9.23
CA PRO A 125 -9.60 -9.92 8.85
C PRO A 125 -9.27 -9.25 7.50
N ILE A 126 -8.87 -7.98 7.57
CA ILE A 126 -8.83 -7.06 6.45
C ILE A 126 -7.65 -7.35 5.50
N LEU A 127 -6.62 -8.11 5.92
CA LEU A 127 -5.34 -8.14 5.20
C LEU A 127 -4.76 -9.54 4.99
N LEU A 128 -5.58 -10.46 4.48
CA LEU A 128 -5.03 -11.49 3.60
C LEU A 128 -5.14 -11.00 2.17
N LEU A 129 -4.24 -10.08 1.80
CA LEU A 129 -4.08 -9.70 0.40
C LEU A 129 -3.39 -10.89 -0.28
N SER A 130 -4.05 -11.57 -1.21
CA SER A 130 -3.39 -12.63 -1.99
C SER A 130 -2.39 -11.97 -2.94
N LEU A 131 -1.15 -11.80 -2.47
CA LEU A 131 -0.08 -11.07 -3.16
C LEU A 131 0.97 -12.01 -3.78
N SER A 132 0.72 -13.33 -3.77
CA SER A 132 1.66 -14.34 -4.29
C SER A 132 2.07 -14.10 -5.76
N HIS A 133 1.21 -13.42 -6.53
CA HIS A 133 1.43 -13.08 -7.93
C HIS A 133 2.22 -11.78 -8.18
N VAL A 134 2.30 -10.88 -7.20
CA VAL A 134 2.89 -9.54 -7.36
C VAL A 134 4.42 -9.62 -7.28
N LYS A 135 5.12 -8.93 -8.19
CA LYS A 135 6.59 -8.90 -8.23
C LYS A 135 7.18 -7.73 -7.45
N TYR A 136 6.55 -6.57 -7.49
CA TYR A 136 7.03 -5.37 -6.81
C TYR A 136 5.92 -4.81 -5.93
N LEU A 137 6.13 -4.86 -4.61
CA LEU A 137 5.15 -4.43 -3.65
C LEU A 137 5.69 -3.25 -2.84
N THR A 138 4.94 -2.15 -2.80
CA THR A 138 5.18 -1.05 -1.87
C THR A 138 3.97 -0.87 -0.98
N VAL A 139 4.17 -0.91 0.34
CA VAL A 139 3.14 -0.64 1.33
C VAL A 139 3.54 0.59 2.13
N VAL A 140 2.65 1.58 2.22
CA VAL A 140 2.92 2.82 2.96
C VAL A 140 1.88 2.98 4.06
N ILE A 141 2.34 3.09 5.30
CA ILE A 141 1.48 3.34 6.45
C ILE A 141 1.61 4.82 6.78
N GLY A 142 0.52 5.57 6.59
CA GLY A 142 0.48 7.02 6.73
C GLY A 142 0.24 7.51 8.15
N GLU A 143 -0.07 6.59 9.07
CA GLU A 143 -0.50 6.95 10.40
C GLU A 143 0.57 7.48 11.32
N THR A 144 0.11 8.32 12.24
CA THR A 144 0.89 8.90 13.32
C THR A 144 0.73 8.17 14.64
N ASP A 145 -0.19 7.20 14.76
CA ASP A 145 -0.43 6.48 16.01
C ASP A 145 0.47 5.22 16.14
N PRO A 146 1.10 4.99 17.31
CA PRO A 146 1.99 3.85 17.51
C PRO A 146 1.33 2.49 17.46
N TYR A 147 0.10 2.40 17.95
CA TYR A 147 -0.60 1.13 18.13
C TYR A 147 -0.94 0.55 16.77
N THR A 148 -1.28 1.40 15.80
CA THR A 148 -1.58 0.96 14.44
C THR A 148 -0.36 0.44 13.68
N SER A 149 0.80 1.10 13.80
CA SER A 149 2.02 0.63 13.14
C SER A 149 2.45 -0.76 13.64
N THR A 150 2.25 -1.00 14.93
CA THR A 150 2.47 -2.30 15.60
C THR A 150 1.48 -3.35 15.07
N GLN A 151 0.19 -3.03 15.01
CA GLN A 151 -0.86 -3.96 14.56
C GLN A 151 -0.73 -4.36 13.09
N ILE A 152 -0.35 -3.44 12.20
CA ILE A 152 -0.24 -3.73 10.76
C ILE A 152 0.93 -4.67 10.48
N LEU A 153 2.07 -4.48 11.17
CA LEU A 153 3.16 -5.44 11.08
C LEU A 153 2.76 -6.79 11.69
N ASP A 154 2.12 -6.81 12.85
CA ASP A 154 1.77 -8.07 13.53
C ASP A 154 0.72 -8.92 12.83
N ARG A 155 -0.38 -8.30 12.42
CA ARG A 155 -1.55 -9.02 11.93
C ARG A 155 -1.56 -9.08 10.41
N ASP A 156 -1.26 -7.98 9.75
CA ASP A 156 -1.71 -7.81 8.38
C ASP A 156 -0.63 -8.17 7.34
N LEU A 157 0.60 -7.70 7.53
CA LEU A 157 1.73 -8.05 6.66
C LEU A 157 2.25 -9.46 6.96
N LEU A 158 2.39 -9.80 8.25
CA LEU A 158 2.88 -11.11 8.64
C LEU A 158 1.92 -12.22 8.23
N GLU A 159 0.61 -12.08 8.45
CA GLU A 159 -0.33 -13.12 7.99
C GLU A 159 -0.29 -13.27 6.48
N THR A 160 -0.28 -12.17 5.70
CA THR A 160 -0.18 -12.22 4.23
C THR A 160 1.00 -13.07 3.74
N PHE A 161 2.18 -12.92 4.33
CA PHE A 161 3.37 -13.69 3.93
C PHE A 161 3.49 -15.05 4.63
N SER A 162 2.76 -15.27 5.73
CA SER A 162 2.88 -16.48 6.56
C SER A 162 1.84 -17.54 6.23
N THR A 163 0.66 -17.18 5.71
CA THR A 163 -0.45 -18.12 5.49
C THR A 163 -0.43 -18.81 4.13
N ASP A 164 0.31 -18.28 3.16
CA ASP A 164 0.29 -18.80 1.79
C ASP A 164 1.41 -19.84 1.59
N ASP A 165 1.02 -21.08 1.26
CA ASP A 165 1.96 -22.16 0.90
C ASP A 165 2.42 -22.05 -0.57
N GLU A 166 1.86 -21.11 -1.33
CA GLU A 166 2.25 -20.82 -2.71
C GLU A 166 3.66 -20.22 -2.82
N ASN A 167 4.32 -20.44 -3.96
CA ASN A 167 5.57 -19.74 -4.27
C ASN A 167 5.25 -18.27 -4.60
N PHE A 168 5.83 -17.34 -3.87
CA PHE A 168 5.69 -15.92 -4.13
C PHE A 168 6.57 -15.50 -5.31
N LYS A 169 6.01 -14.70 -6.23
CA LYS A 169 6.73 -14.02 -7.32
C LYS A 169 7.43 -12.73 -6.86
N LEU A 170 7.33 -12.40 -5.57
CA LEU A 170 7.83 -11.15 -5.00
C LEU A 170 9.35 -11.04 -5.17
N LYS A 171 9.80 -10.00 -5.86
CA LYS A 171 11.21 -9.65 -6.10
C LYS A 171 11.68 -8.54 -5.17
N GLU A 172 10.89 -7.47 -5.07
CA GLU A 172 11.19 -6.37 -4.15
C GLU A 172 9.97 -6.04 -3.30
N PHE A 173 10.20 -5.95 -1.99
CA PHE A 173 9.24 -5.43 -1.02
C PHE A 173 9.75 -4.12 -0.46
N THR A 174 8.88 -3.11 -0.42
CA THR A 174 9.17 -1.83 0.23
C THR A 174 8.08 -1.53 1.24
N THR A 175 8.45 -1.16 2.46
CA THR A 175 7.48 -0.61 3.41
C THR A 175 7.98 0.68 4.05
N ASN A 176 7.08 1.64 4.18
CA ASN A 176 7.31 2.89 4.88
C ASN A 176 6.62 2.83 6.24
N LEU A 177 7.39 3.02 7.31
CA LEU A 177 6.92 2.96 8.69
C LEU A 177 7.24 4.26 9.41
N LYS A 178 6.25 4.84 10.08
CA LYS A 178 6.46 6.01 10.93
C LYS A 178 6.79 5.56 12.36
N VAL A 179 7.94 5.99 12.87
CA VAL A 179 8.32 5.86 14.27
C VAL A 179 7.67 7.04 14.99
N HIS A 180 6.70 6.73 15.86
CA HIS A 180 6.08 7.76 16.68
C HIS A 180 7.00 8.13 17.84
N VAL A 181 7.15 9.44 18.05
CA VAL A 181 8.05 10.02 19.04
C VAL A 181 7.25 10.99 19.91
N GLU A 182 7.10 10.63 21.18
CA GLU A 182 6.57 11.52 22.21
C GLU A 182 7.74 12.26 22.89
N ARG A 183 7.54 13.55 23.14
CA ARG A 183 8.48 14.39 23.89
C ARG A 183 7.85 14.84 25.19
N SER A 184 8.52 14.59 26.29
CA SER A 184 8.17 15.16 27.60
C SER A 184 9.40 15.75 28.26
N ASP A 185 9.45 17.07 28.46
CA ASP A 185 10.36 17.93 29.26
C ASP A 185 11.88 17.65 29.31
N SER A 186 12.39 16.53 28.78
CA SER A 186 13.80 16.11 28.67
C SER A 186 13.97 14.67 28.12
N SER A 187 12.90 13.87 28.03
CA SER A 187 12.93 12.49 27.53
C SER A 187 12.18 12.34 26.21
N LEU A 188 12.70 11.41 25.40
CA LEU A 188 12.11 10.98 24.14
C LEU A 188 11.63 9.54 24.33
N SER A 189 10.31 9.35 24.41
CA SER A 189 9.69 8.03 24.29
C SER A 189 9.37 7.77 22.83
N ALA A 190 9.73 6.59 22.35
CA ALA A 190 9.41 6.17 21.01
C ALA A 190 8.74 4.81 21.07
N SER A 191 7.75 4.65 20.22
CA SER A 191 6.91 3.47 20.14
C SER A 191 7.01 2.91 18.73
N PHE A 192 7.42 1.65 18.65
CA PHE A 192 7.85 1.00 17.44
C PHE A 192 7.60 -0.52 17.57
N PRO A 193 7.45 -1.26 16.46
CA PRO A 193 7.27 -2.70 16.50
C PRO A 193 8.37 -3.41 17.29
N SER A 194 7.97 -4.40 18.08
CA SER A 194 8.85 -5.17 18.97
C SER A 194 9.78 -6.11 18.19
N VAL A 195 10.85 -6.56 18.86
CA VAL A 195 11.82 -7.53 18.33
C VAL A 195 11.13 -8.78 17.75
N ALA A 196 10.09 -9.28 18.42
CA ALA A 196 9.36 -10.46 17.97
C ALA A 196 8.70 -10.25 16.59
N GLN A 197 8.19 -9.04 16.32
CA GLN A 197 7.54 -8.70 15.05
C GLN A 197 8.56 -8.64 13.90
N TRP A 198 9.73 -8.06 14.17
CA TRP A 198 10.83 -8.01 13.21
C TRP A 198 11.38 -9.39 12.89
N SER A 199 11.56 -10.23 13.91
CA SER A 199 11.97 -11.62 13.71
C SER A 199 10.92 -12.44 12.97
N ALA A 200 9.62 -12.20 13.21
CA ALA A 200 8.56 -12.83 12.44
C ALA A 200 8.58 -12.38 10.97
N LEU A 201 8.86 -11.10 10.69
CA LEU A 201 8.94 -10.59 9.33
C LEU A 201 10.14 -11.16 8.58
N ASP A 202 11.29 -11.24 9.26
CA ASP A 202 12.49 -11.92 8.76
C ASP A 202 12.19 -13.37 8.40
N ALA A 203 11.52 -14.10 9.30
CA ALA A 203 11.15 -15.48 9.09
C ALA A 203 10.21 -15.62 7.89
N ALA A 204 9.17 -14.78 7.78
CA ALA A 204 8.19 -14.83 6.70
C ALA A 204 8.81 -14.52 5.32
N LEU A 205 9.67 -13.51 5.24
CA LEU A 205 10.33 -13.11 3.99
C LEU A 205 11.53 -13.99 3.62
N SER A 206 12.05 -14.79 4.55
CA SER A 206 13.18 -15.71 4.33
C SER A 206 12.75 -17.16 4.07
N ARG A 207 11.44 -17.43 3.99
CA ARG A 207 10.91 -18.77 3.71
C ARG A 207 11.37 -19.27 2.34
N SER A 208 11.33 -20.59 2.16
CA SER A 208 11.66 -21.25 0.89
C SER A 208 10.72 -20.87 -0.25
N GLN A 209 9.52 -20.36 0.03
CA GLN A 209 8.55 -19.83 -0.93
C GLN A 209 8.95 -18.46 -1.52
N MET A 210 9.85 -17.71 -0.87
CA MET A 210 10.31 -16.37 -1.27
C MET A 210 11.59 -16.43 -2.14
N LYS A 211 11.60 -17.31 -3.15
CA LYS A 211 12.82 -17.60 -3.93
C LYS A 211 13.28 -16.44 -4.82
N GLU A 212 12.34 -15.64 -5.31
CA GLU A 212 12.62 -14.52 -6.21
C GLU A 212 13.01 -13.23 -5.47
N LEU A 213 12.85 -13.21 -4.14
CA LEU A 213 13.11 -12.02 -3.33
C LEU A 213 14.58 -11.64 -3.38
N CYS A 214 14.84 -10.46 -3.94
CA CYS A 214 16.17 -9.88 -4.10
C CYS A 214 16.36 -8.55 -3.34
N GLY A 215 15.29 -7.99 -2.77
CA GLY A 215 15.40 -6.77 -1.97
C GLY A 215 14.21 -6.51 -1.04
N VAL A 216 14.52 -6.04 0.15
CA VAL A 216 13.57 -5.56 1.17
C VAL A 216 14.01 -4.17 1.59
N ASN A 217 13.22 -3.15 1.25
CA ASN A 217 13.49 -1.75 1.61
C ASN A 217 12.56 -1.33 2.76
N LEU A 218 13.14 -1.06 3.92
CA LEU A 218 12.44 -0.50 5.07
C LEU A 218 12.76 0.98 5.17
N ASN A 219 11.77 1.84 4.91
CA ASN A 219 11.93 3.27 5.03
C ASN A 219 11.30 3.75 6.33
N LEU A 220 12.12 4.23 7.25
CA LEU A 220 11.65 4.70 8.55
C LEU A 220 11.50 6.22 8.51
N THR A 221 10.31 6.70 8.84
CA THR A 221 10.04 8.12 9.08
C THR A 221 10.13 8.36 10.58
N VAL A 222 11.13 9.12 11.02
CA VAL A 222 11.22 9.59 12.40
C VAL A 222 10.89 11.08 12.38
N ASP A 223 9.75 11.46 12.95
CA ASP A 223 9.22 12.81 12.86
C ASP A 223 8.88 13.32 14.28
N SER A 224 9.38 14.50 14.62
CA SER A 224 9.07 15.18 15.88
C SER A 224 8.22 16.44 15.70
N GLY A 225 7.84 16.77 14.45
CA GLY A 225 7.11 17.98 14.10
C GLY A 225 7.94 19.27 14.05
N SER A 226 9.24 19.24 14.37
CA SER A 226 10.10 20.44 14.33
C SER A 226 11.56 20.15 14.00
N GLY A 227 12.08 20.82 12.95
CA GLY A 227 13.50 21.05 12.71
C GLY A 227 14.45 19.83 12.71
N TYR A 228 15.75 20.10 12.59
CA TYR A 228 16.79 19.09 12.78
C TYR A 228 16.96 18.83 14.28
N ASP A 229 16.87 17.56 14.71
CA ASP A 229 17.05 17.17 16.10
C ASP A 229 18.01 15.97 16.24
N PRO A 230 19.17 16.16 16.91
CA PRO A 230 20.16 15.10 17.13
C PRO A 230 19.65 13.85 17.87
N GLN A 231 18.60 14.00 18.70
CA GLN A 231 17.99 12.87 19.41
C GLN A 231 17.22 11.95 18.44
N LEU A 232 16.69 12.48 17.33
CA LEU A 232 16.03 11.68 16.30
C LEU A 232 17.04 10.86 15.48
N GLU A 233 18.23 11.40 15.23
CA GLU A 233 19.32 10.64 14.58
C GLU A 233 19.78 9.47 15.47
N THR A 234 19.94 9.73 16.77
CA THR A 234 20.27 8.70 17.75
C THR A 234 19.18 7.63 17.83
N LEU A 235 17.91 8.05 17.82
CA LEU A 235 16.78 7.13 17.81
C LEU A 235 16.76 6.29 16.53
N PHE A 236 16.93 6.92 15.36
CA PHE A 236 16.98 6.21 14.08
C PHE A 236 18.09 5.16 14.08
N ALA A 237 19.30 5.51 14.53
CA ALA A 237 20.41 4.57 14.63
C ALA A 237 20.09 3.39 15.58
N ARG A 238 19.45 3.66 16.73
CA ARG A 238 19.03 2.63 17.67
C ARG A 238 17.97 1.70 17.08
N VAL A 239 16.92 2.26 16.46
CA VAL A 239 15.85 1.49 15.82
C VAL A 239 16.41 0.64 14.69
N ARG A 240 17.27 1.22 13.85
CA ARG A 240 17.99 0.51 12.80
C ARG A 240 18.75 -0.68 13.35
N GLY A 241 19.55 -0.50 14.41
CA GLY A 241 20.29 -1.60 15.05
C GLY A 241 19.37 -2.72 15.54
N ILE A 242 18.22 -2.39 16.14
CA ILE A 242 17.23 -3.38 16.57
C ILE A 242 16.70 -4.20 15.38
N ILE A 243 16.38 -3.56 14.26
CA ILE A 243 15.89 -4.26 13.06
C ILE A 243 16.99 -5.14 12.46
N GLU A 244 18.21 -4.62 12.31
CA GLU A 244 19.35 -5.38 11.79
C GLU A 244 19.65 -6.62 12.65
N ASP A 245 19.59 -6.48 13.98
CA ASP A 245 19.78 -7.58 14.93
C ASP A 245 18.62 -8.59 14.91
N SER A 246 17.40 -8.15 14.59
CA SER A 246 16.21 -9.00 14.55
C SER A 246 16.02 -9.71 13.21
N CYS A 247 16.47 -9.10 12.11
CA CYS A 247 16.30 -9.58 10.73
C CYS A 247 17.58 -10.19 10.14
N LYS A 248 18.20 -11.10 10.90
CA LYS A 248 19.51 -11.69 10.54
C LYS A 248 19.47 -12.50 9.25
N SER A 249 18.36 -13.14 8.91
CA SER A 249 18.27 -13.97 7.71
C SER A 249 18.32 -13.11 6.45
N LEU A 250 17.53 -12.02 6.41
CA LEU A 250 17.56 -11.04 5.32
C LEU A 250 18.92 -10.31 5.25
N MET A 251 19.51 -9.96 6.39
CA MET A 251 20.84 -9.34 6.46
C MET A 251 21.95 -10.27 5.93
N SER A 252 21.93 -11.55 6.29
CA SER A 252 22.94 -12.52 5.84
C SER A 252 22.97 -12.74 4.33
N ARG A 253 21.89 -12.36 3.65
CA ARG A 253 21.70 -12.48 2.20
C ARG A 253 21.81 -11.12 1.48
N ASP A 254 22.21 -10.06 2.18
CA ASP A 254 22.25 -8.67 1.67
C ASP A 254 20.91 -8.19 1.07
N LEU A 255 19.79 -8.74 1.54
CA LEU A 255 18.46 -8.39 1.04
C LEU A 255 17.88 -7.15 1.71
N LEU A 256 18.27 -6.88 2.96
CA LEU A 256 17.67 -5.83 3.76
C LEU A 256 18.38 -4.47 3.58
N ARG A 257 17.60 -3.44 3.27
CA ARG A 257 18.03 -2.04 3.22
C ARG A 257 17.15 -1.21 4.13
N ILE A 258 17.75 -0.52 5.09
CA ILE A 258 17.04 0.38 6.00
C ILE A 258 17.46 1.81 5.67
N SER A 259 16.48 2.63 5.31
CA SER A 259 16.72 4.03 4.95
C SER A 259 15.83 4.96 5.78
N LYS A 260 16.26 6.22 5.92
CA LYS A 260 15.43 7.26 6.51
C LYS A 260 14.51 7.80 5.42
N TYR A 261 13.20 7.70 5.60
CA TYR A 261 12.24 8.28 4.66
C TYR A 261 12.29 9.80 4.76
N CYS A 262 12.44 10.46 3.62
CA CYS A 262 12.34 11.91 3.48
C CYS A 262 11.13 12.19 2.59
N SER A 263 10.14 12.91 3.12
CA SER A 263 8.84 13.17 2.46
C SER A 263 8.96 13.85 1.09
N ASP A 264 10.12 14.41 0.76
CA ASP A 264 10.38 15.08 -0.51
C ASP A 264 10.42 14.12 -1.72
N ILE A 265 10.45 12.79 -1.48
CA ILE A 265 10.68 11.77 -2.51
C ILE A 265 9.38 11.24 -3.16
N GLU A 266 8.19 11.58 -2.65
CA GLU A 266 6.91 11.13 -3.26
C GLU A 266 6.70 11.61 -4.71
N SER A 267 7.49 12.58 -5.15
CA SER A 267 7.44 13.17 -6.49
C SER A 267 8.33 12.46 -7.53
N ALA A 268 9.25 11.57 -7.13
CA ALA A 268 10.31 11.08 -8.04
C ALA A 268 10.14 9.63 -8.53
N THR A 269 9.40 8.77 -7.83
CA THR A 269 9.47 7.31 -8.03
C THR A 269 8.62 6.77 -9.17
N PHE A 270 7.62 7.50 -9.67
CA PHE A 270 6.80 7.05 -10.81
C PHE A 270 7.33 7.49 -12.18
N SER A 271 8.45 8.22 -12.24
CA SER A 271 8.96 8.81 -13.48
C SER A 271 10.19 8.13 -14.09
N LYS A 272 10.83 7.15 -13.42
CA LYS A 272 12.22 6.77 -13.78
C LYS A 272 12.56 5.29 -13.94
N LYS A 273 11.62 4.35 -13.83
CA LYS A 273 11.84 2.98 -14.30
C LYS A 273 10.80 2.68 -15.36
N ASP A 274 11.26 2.30 -16.54
CA ASP A 274 10.50 2.00 -17.77
C ASP A 274 10.29 3.17 -18.76
N ARG A 275 11.38 3.92 -19.03
CA ARG A 275 11.64 4.43 -20.38
C ARG A 275 12.85 3.72 -20.97
#